data_AF-A0A8C1U7U2-F1
#
_entry.id   AF-A0A8C1U7U2-F1
#
_cell.length_a   1.000
_cell.length_b   1.000
_cell.length_c   1.000
_cell.angle_alpha   90.00
_cell.angle_beta   90.00
_cell.angle_gamma   90.00
#
_symmetry.space_group_name_H-M   'P 1'
#
loop_
_entity.id
_entity.type
_entity.pdbx_description
1 polymer ?
#
loop_
_entity_poly.entity_id
_entity_poly.type
_entity_poly.pdbx_seq_one_letter_code
_entity_poly.pdbx_strand_id
1 'polypeptide(L)'
;MHLKAEENGSEGKTYKEVQKMIGCSAKMISNALKWRAKPERRGRKRKTTIKMDRRITRMAKAQPMITSRMIKDSLELPVSTVTVRRRLCEANLFSRIPRKVPLLKKRHVQKRLQFAKEHINWPKEKWRNILWTDETYSVNALMPPLSCIKQSECHFRSTSVPPFQSKCDKRF
;
A
#
# COMPACT_ATOMS: atom_id res chain seq x y z
N MET A 1 52.57 10.62 16.29
CA MET A 1 51.83 10.04 15.15
C MET A 1 50.90 11.12 14.61
N HIS A 2 51.28 11.77 13.51
CA HIS A 2 50.49 12.81 12.84
C HIS A 2 49.38 12.15 12.01
N LEU A 3 48.17 12.72 12.02
CA LEU A 3 47.05 12.25 11.20
C LEU A 3 47.19 12.77 9.78
N LYS A 4 47.20 11.88 8.78
CA LYS A 4 46.92 12.23 7.39
C LYS A 4 45.49 11.80 7.08
N ALA A 5 44.63 12.77 6.78
CA ALA A 5 43.39 12.54 6.07
C ALA A 5 43.54 13.26 4.73
N GLU A 6 43.40 12.51 3.64
CA GLU A 6 43.34 13.06 2.30
C GLU A 6 42.03 13.84 2.16
N GLU A 7 42.13 15.17 2.24
CA GLU A 7 41.70 16.14 1.24
C GLU A 7 41.79 17.53 1.89
N ASN A 8 42.50 18.44 1.22
CA ASN A 8 42.79 19.83 1.55
C ASN A 8 43.95 20.05 2.55
N GLY A 9 45.02 20.62 2.02
CA GLY A 9 46.26 20.91 2.73
C GLY A 9 46.04 21.70 4.02
N SER A 10 46.42 21.10 5.14
CA SER A 10 46.74 21.81 6.38
C SER A 10 47.39 20.83 7.35
N GLU A 11 48.33 21.35 8.13
CA GLU A 11 49.19 20.66 9.10
C GLU A 11 48.45 19.62 9.94
N GLY A 12 48.97 18.39 9.97
CA GLY A 12 48.30 17.25 10.62
C GLY A 12 48.23 17.41 12.14
N LYS A 13 47.13 17.98 12.66
CA LYS A 13 46.91 18.15 14.10
C LYS A 13 46.99 16.83 14.85
N THR A 14 47.65 16.85 16.00
CA THR A 14 47.79 15.70 16.89
C THR A 14 46.51 15.44 17.67
N TYR A 15 46.32 14.19 18.12
CA TYR A 15 45.15 13.80 18.92
C TYR A 15 44.93 14.66 20.18
N LYS A 16 46.01 15.20 20.77
CA LYS A 16 45.94 16.07 21.96
C LYS A 16 45.41 17.48 21.63
N GLU A 17 45.72 18.00 20.45
CA GLU A 17 45.21 19.30 19.98
C GLU A 17 43.72 19.20 19.66
N VAL A 18 43.31 18.12 18.99
CA VAL A 18 41.89 17.84 18.72
C VAL A 18 41.12 17.60 20.02
N GLN A 19 41.73 16.94 21.01
CA GLN A 19 41.15 16.78 22.35
C GLN A 19 40.91 18.12 23.04
N LYS A 20 41.87 19.07 22.99
CA LYS A 20 41.70 20.41 23.58
C LYS A 20 40.63 21.24 22.87
N MET A 21 40.51 21.13 21.55
CA MET A 21 39.52 21.87 20.77
C MET A 21 38.09 21.38 20.99
N ILE A 22 37.88 20.05 21.04
CA ILE A 22 36.54 19.44 21.07
C ILE A 22 36.10 19.06 22.51
N GLY A 23 37.03 19.07 23.49
CA GLY A 23 36.74 18.69 24.87
C GLY A 23 36.47 17.18 25.06
N CYS A 24 36.80 16.36 24.07
CA CYS A 24 36.55 14.92 24.06
C CYS A 24 37.84 14.12 24.29
N SER A 25 37.74 12.94 24.89
CA SER A 25 38.90 12.06 25.13
C SER A 25 39.64 11.69 23.83
N ALA A 26 40.97 11.70 23.84
CA ALA A 26 41.80 11.20 22.73
C ALA A 26 41.43 9.77 22.30
N LYS A 27 40.93 8.94 23.23
CA LYS A 27 40.42 7.59 22.93
C LYS A 27 39.19 7.64 22.02
N MET A 28 38.29 8.59 22.26
CA MET A 28 37.07 8.78 21.48
C MET A 28 37.40 9.27 20.06
N ILE A 29 38.36 10.18 19.93
CA ILE A 29 38.87 10.67 18.63
C ILE A 29 39.48 9.52 17.82
N SER A 30 40.32 8.69 18.46
CA SER A 30 40.90 7.50 17.81
C SER A 30 39.83 6.48 17.40
N ASN A 31 38.83 6.24 18.26
CA ASN A 31 37.74 5.32 17.97
C ASN A 31 36.84 5.85 16.83
N ALA A 32 36.59 7.16 16.76
CA ALA A 32 35.81 7.79 15.71
C ALA A 32 36.51 7.70 14.35
N LEU A 33 37.83 7.96 14.30
CA LEU A 33 38.65 7.77 13.09
C LEU A 33 38.68 6.31 12.61
N LYS A 34 38.62 5.35 13.54
CA LYS A 34 38.56 3.92 13.24
C LYS A 34 37.14 3.41 12.97
N TRP A 35 36.12 4.24 13.21
CA TRP A 35 34.74 3.81 13.13
C TRP A 35 34.35 3.56 11.67
N ARG A 36 33.63 2.47 11.44
CA ARG A 36 33.03 2.12 10.15
C ARG A 36 31.59 1.70 10.38
N ALA A 37 30.72 1.98 9.40
CA ALA A 37 29.34 1.53 9.42
C ALA A 37 29.31 -0.01 9.52
N LYS A 38 28.81 -0.53 10.64
CA LYS A 38 28.59 -1.96 10.84
C LYS A 38 27.13 -2.29 10.53
N PRO A 39 26.83 -3.44 9.93
CA PRO A 39 25.45 -3.89 9.80
C PRO A 39 24.84 -4.00 11.20
N GLU A 40 23.61 -3.52 11.36
CA GLU A 40 22.88 -3.59 12.61
C GLU A 40 22.66 -5.07 12.97
N ARG A 41 23.35 -5.53 14.03
CA ARG A 41 23.28 -6.91 14.54
C ARG A 41 22.43 -7.02 15.80
N ARG A 42 21.83 -5.92 16.27
CA ARG A 42 21.00 -5.93 17.48
C ARG A 42 19.68 -6.65 17.22
N GLY A 43 19.25 -7.39 18.24
CA GLY A 43 17.94 -8.05 18.28
C GLY A 43 17.96 -9.55 17.96
N ARG A 44 16.79 -10.16 18.16
CA ARG A 44 16.60 -11.60 17.96
C ARG A 44 16.49 -11.94 16.47
N LYS A 45 17.26 -12.93 16.03
CA LYS A 45 17.16 -13.47 14.66
C LYS A 45 15.77 -14.05 14.39
N ARG A 46 15.31 -13.92 13.15
CA ARG A 46 14.03 -14.48 12.70
C ARG A 46 14.07 -16.02 12.76
N LYS A 47 12.94 -16.63 13.13
CA LYS A 47 12.75 -18.08 13.02
C LYS A 47 12.44 -18.54 11.58
N THR A 48 11.93 -17.63 10.74
CA THR A 48 11.59 -17.96 9.35
C THR A 48 12.81 -17.78 8.44
N THR A 49 12.91 -18.63 7.43
CA THR A 49 13.89 -18.50 6.34
C THR A 49 13.27 -17.77 5.15
N ILE A 50 14.11 -17.19 4.28
CA ILE A 50 13.66 -16.52 3.05
C ILE A 50 12.82 -17.48 2.18
N LYS A 51 13.16 -18.77 2.14
CA LYS A 51 12.41 -19.79 1.39
C LYS A 51 11.00 -19.98 1.96
N MET A 52 10.84 -20.01 3.29
CA MET A 52 9.53 -20.09 3.95
C MET A 52 8.69 -18.86 3.65
N ASP A 53 9.26 -17.66 3.75
CA ASP A 53 8.55 -16.40 3.51
C ASP A 53 8.05 -16.30 2.06
N ARG A 54 8.84 -16.81 1.09
CA ARG A 54 8.41 -16.94 -0.32
C ARG A 54 7.26 -17.94 -0.48
N ARG A 55 7.26 -19.08 0.22
CA ARG A 55 6.17 -20.06 0.19
C ARG A 55 4.87 -19.48 0.76
N ILE A 56 4.95 -18.78 1.90
CA ILE A 56 3.83 -18.07 2.53
C ILE A 56 3.21 -17.07 1.54
N THR A 57 4.04 -16.22 0.93
CA THR A 57 3.60 -15.19 0.00
C THR A 57 2.96 -15.79 -1.25
N ARG A 58 3.54 -16.85 -1.81
CA ARG A 58 3.01 -17.54 -2.99
C ARG A 58 1.62 -18.12 -2.72
N MET A 59 1.45 -18.79 -1.59
CA MET A 59 0.17 -19.40 -1.22
C MET A 59 -0.93 -18.34 -1.05
N ALA A 60 -0.62 -17.23 -0.37
CA ALA A 60 -1.56 -16.13 -0.21
C ALA A 60 -1.93 -15.44 -1.55
N LYS A 61 -1.00 -15.37 -2.51
CA LYS A 61 -1.29 -14.82 -3.85
C LYS A 61 -2.13 -15.78 -4.70
N ALA A 62 -1.90 -17.08 -4.60
CA ALA A 62 -2.67 -18.09 -5.31
C ALA A 62 -4.13 -18.17 -4.81
N GLN A 63 -4.34 -18.01 -3.51
CA GLN A 63 -5.65 -18.10 -2.86
C GLN A 63 -5.90 -16.87 -1.97
N PRO A 64 -6.46 -15.78 -2.50
CA PRO A 64 -6.61 -14.52 -1.76
C PRO A 64 -7.49 -14.61 -0.51
N MET A 65 -8.37 -15.62 -0.41
CA MET A 65 -9.27 -15.84 0.73
C MET A 65 -8.69 -16.77 1.80
N ILE A 66 -7.48 -17.29 1.63
CA ILE A 66 -6.89 -18.24 2.57
C ILE A 66 -6.58 -17.57 3.91
N THR A 67 -6.87 -18.27 5.01
CA THR A 67 -6.57 -17.75 6.36
C THR A 67 -5.11 -18.00 6.74
N SER A 68 -4.55 -17.17 7.63
CA SER A 68 -3.20 -17.36 8.15
C SER A 68 -3.01 -18.68 8.91
N ARG A 69 -4.10 -19.24 9.46
CA ARG A 69 -4.08 -20.54 10.13
C ARG A 69 -3.92 -21.66 9.11
N MET A 70 -4.73 -21.64 8.05
CA MET A 70 -4.61 -22.59 6.96
C MET A 70 -3.21 -22.53 6.32
N ILE A 71 -2.66 -21.34 6.04
CA ILE A 71 -1.29 -21.22 5.51
C ILE A 71 -0.25 -21.90 6.43
N LYS A 72 -0.37 -21.70 7.74
CA LYS A 72 0.54 -22.31 8.72
C LYS A 72 0.43 -23.83 8.67
N ASP A 73 -0.79 -24.35 8.68
CA ASP A 73 -1.06 -25.78 8.76
C ASP A 73 -0.71 -26.48 7.43
N SER A 74 -1.06 -25.89 6.28
CA SER A 74 -0.71 -26.41 4.94
C SER A 74 0.79 -26.41 4.63
N LEU A 75 1.57 -25.55 5.28
CA LEU A 75 3.03 -25.48 5.11
C LEU A 75 3.78 -26.13 6.28
N GLU A 76 3.06 -26.68 7.26
CA GLU A 76 3.58 -27.28 8.49
C GLU A 76 4.67 -26.42 9.16
N LEU A 77 4.44 -25.11 9.23
CA LEU A 77 5.46 -24.19 9.70
C LEU A 77 5.58 -24.23 11.24
N PRO A 78 6.80 -24.32 11.80
CA PRO A 78 7.04 -24.29 13.25
C PRO A 78 6.97 -22.86 13.82
N VAL A 79 5.96 -22.09 13.42
CA VAL A 79 5.75 -20.69 13.79
C VAL A 79 4.31 -20.43 14.19
N SER A 80 4.10 -19.35 14.96
CA SER A 80 2.76 -18.91 15.31
C SER A 80 2.03 -18.28 14.11
N THR A 81 0.70 -18.34 14.11
CA THR A 81 -0.15 -17.67 13.10
C THR A 81 0.08 -16.16 13.03
N VAL A 82 0.45 -15.54 14.16
CA VAL A 82 0.85 -14.13 14.24
C VAL A 82 2.12 -13.86 13.42
N THR A 83 3.09 -14.78 13.44
CA THR A 83 4.32 -14.66 12.65
C THR A 83 4.02 -14.73 11.16
N VAL A 84 3.12 -15.64 10.74
CA VAL A 84 2.65 -15.73 9.35
C VAL A 84 2.00 -14.41 8.91
N ARG A 85 1.13 -13.83 9.74
CA ARG A 85 0.52 -12.52 9.45
C ARG A 85 1.57 -11.41 9.31
N ARG A 86 2.57 -11.35 10.19
CA ARG A 86 3.67 -10.38 10.08
C ARG A 86 4.43 -10.53 8.77
N ARG A 87 4.72 -11.76 8.33
CA ARG A 87 5.38 -12.02 7.04
C ARG A 87 4.53 -11.59 5.85
N LEU A 88 3.20 -11.78 5.91
CA LEU A 88 2.28 -11.30 4.88
C LEU A 88 2.28 -9.76 4.81
N CYS A 89 2.21 -9.07 5.95
CA CYS A 89 2.27 -7.61 5.99
C CYS A 89 3.61 -7.06 5.46
N GLU A 90 4.74 -7.71 5.78
CA GLU A 90 6.06 -7.36 5.22
C GLU A 90 6.12 -7.54 3.70
N ALA A 91 5.31 -8.43 3.13
CA ALA A 91 5.13 -8.62 1.69
C ALA A 91 3.99 -7.77 1.10
N ASN A 92 3.52 -6.74 1.83
CA ASN A 92 2.43 -5.85 1.45
C ASN A 92 1.07 -6.54 1.21
N LEU A 93 0.86 -7.73 1.78
CA LEU A 93 -0.40 -8.46 1.75
C LEU A 93 -1.19 -8.24 3.04
N PHE A 94 -2.22 -7.40 2.95
CA PHE A 94 -3.10 -7.08 4.08
C PHE A 94 -4.44 -7.78 3.94
N SER A 95 -5.06 -8.11 5.07
CA SER A 95 -6.44 -8.60 5.11
C SER A 95 -7.40 -7.52 4.62
N ARG A 96 -8.32 -7.89 3.72
CA ARG A 96 -9.37 -7.01 3.19
C ARG A 96 -10.70 -7.76 3.12
N ILE A 97 -11.79 -7.00 3.22
CA ILE A 97 -13.13 -7.54 3.03
C ILE A 97 -13.52 -7.37 1.55
N PRO A 98 -13.98 -8.44 0.86
CA PRO A 98 -14.47 -8.35 -0.51
C PRO A 98 -15.70 -7.43 -0.61
N ARG A 99 -15.81 -6.64 -1.68
CA ARG A 99 -17.01 -5.82 -1.92
C ARG A 99 -18.18 -6.69 -2.35
N LYS A 100 -19.35 -6.50 -1.73
CA LYS A 100 -20.61 -7.11 -2.14
C LYS A 100 -21.07 -6.45 -3.45
N VAL A 101 -21.02 -7.19 -4.55
CA VAL A 101 -21.44 -6.71 -5.88
C VAL A 101 -22.40 -7.71 -6.51
N PRO A 102 -23.41 -7.26 -7.28
CA PRO A 102 -24.29 -8.16 -8.00
C PRO A 102 -23.49 -8.95 -9.04
N LEU A 103 -23.86 -10.22 -9.24
CA LEU A 103 -23.21 -11.06 -10.22
C LEU A 103 -23.58 -10.61 -11.64
N LEU A 104 -22.61 -10.13 -12.40
CA LEU A 104 -22.81 -9.72 -13.79
C LEU A 104 -22.67 -10.91 -14.74
N LYS A 105 -23.70 -11.17 -15.55
CA LYS A 105 -23.62 -12.11 -16.67
C LYS A 105 -22.76 -11.51 -17.79
N LYS A 106 -22.13 -12.37 -18.61
CA LYS A 106 -21.27 -11.95 -19.76
C LYS A 106 -21.95 -10.91 -20.66
N ARG A 107 -23.24 -11.10 -20.98
CA ARG A 107 -24.04 -10.15 -21.77
C ARG A 107 -24.11 -8.74 -21.15
N HIS A 108 -24.21 -8.63 -19.83
CA HIS A 108 -24.28 -7.34 -19.14
C HIS A 108 -22.93 -6.64 -19.19
N VAL A 109 -21.84 -7.39 -19.03
CA VAL A 109 -20.47 -6.84 -19.14
C VAL A 109 -20.23 -6.28 -20.55
N GLN A 110 -20.61 -7.03 -21.59
CA GLN A 110 -20.44 -6.59 -22.98
C GLN A 110 -21.23 -5.31 -23.28
N LYS A 111 -22.51 -5.25 -22.90
CA LYS A 111 -23.34 -4.05 -23.10
C LYS A 111 -22.79 -2.83 -22.35
N ARG A 112 -22.36 -3.02 -21.10
CA ARG A 112 -21.75 -1.94 -20.29
C ARG A 112 -20.44 -1.44 -20.90
N LEU A 113 -19.61 -2.36 -21.41
CA LEU A 113 -18.35 -2.01 -22.07
C LEU A 113 -18.59 -1.28 -23.40
N GLN A 114 -19.54 -1.74 -24.20
CA GLN A 114 -19.91 -1.11 -25.47
C GLN A 114 -20.40 0.32 -25.24
N PHE A 115 -21.33 0.51 -24.30
CA PHE A 115 -21.82 1.82 -23.90
C PHE A 115 -20.65 2.73 -23.48
N ALA A 116 -19.76 2.25 -22.61
CA ALA A 116 -18.64 3.07 -22.16
C ALA A 116 -17.67 3.45 -23.30
N LYS A 117 -17.42 2.55 -24.26
CA LYS A 117 -16.57 2.84 -25.43
C LYS A 117 -17.20 3.88 -26.35
N GLU A 118 -18.49 3.76 -26.63
CA GLU A 118 -19.22 4.71 -27.49
C GLU A 118 -19.28 6.12 -26.87
N HIS A 119 -19.29 6.20 -25.54
CA HIS A 119 -19.54 7.45 -24.81
C HIS A 119 -18.26 8.02 -24.15
N ILE A 120 -17.09 7.40 -24.35
CA ILE A 120 -15.82 7.83 -23.72
C ILE A 120 -15.41 9.25 -24.12
N ASN A 121 -15.69 9.64 -25.37
CA ASN A 121 -15.31 10.93 -25.95
C ASN A 121 -16.46 11.95 -25.94
N TRP A 122 -17.54 11.70 -25.19
CA TRP A 122 -18.65 12.65 -25.14
C TRP A 122 -18.26 13.96 -24.43
N PRO A 123 -18.56 15.12 -25.02
CA PRO A 123 -18.27 16.40 -24.40
C PRO A 123 -19.15 16.60 -23.15
N LYS A 124 -18.66 17.38 -22.19
CA LYS A 124 -19.29 17.56 -20.89
C LYS A 124 -20.69 18.18 -21.02
N GLU A 125 -20.90 19.03 -22.01
CA GLU A 125 -22.17 19.68 -22.34
C GLU A 125 -23.24 18.64 -22.66
N LYS A 126 -22.86 17.58 -23.40
CA LYS A 126 -23.77 16.48 -23.73
C LYS A 126 -24.18 15.70 -22.49
N TRP A 127 -23.27 15.48 -21.54
CA TRP A 127 -23.60 14.81 -20.27
C TRP A 127 -24.58 15.61 -19.41
N ARG A 128 -24.49 16.96 -19.43
CA ARG A 128 -25.39 17.83 -18.66
C ARG A 128 -26.82 17.84 -19.22
N ASN A 129 -26.98 17.58 -20.51
CA ASN A 129 -28.28 17.59 -21.17
C ASN A 129 -29.05 16.27 -20.99
N ILE A 130 -28.45 15.25 -20.37
CA ILE A 130 -29.09 13.95 -20.14
C ILE A 130 -29.82 13.97 -18.81
N LEU A 131 -31.14 13.80 -18.85
CA LEU A 131 -31.94 13.56 -17.66
C LEU A 131 -31.81 12.10 -17.23
N TRP A 132 -31.35 11.88 -15.99
CA TRP A 132 -31.24 10.55 -15.40
C TRP A 132 -32.40 10.36 -14.43
N THR A 133 -33.23 9.34 -14.67
CA THR A 133 -34.32 8.95 -13.78
C THR A 133 -34.03 7.55 -13.26
N ASP A 134 -34.07 7.37 -11.94
CA ASP A 134 -34.04 6.07 -11.28
C ASP A 134 -35.11 6.04 -10.19
N GLU A 135 -35.79 4.91 -10.04
CA GLU A 135 -36.81 4.73 -9.02
C GLU A 135 -36.17 4.11 -7.78
N THR A 136 -36.18 4.85 -6.68
CA THR A 136 -35.71 4.33 -5.39
C THR A 136 -36.89 4.21 -4.43
N TYR A 137 -37.17 3.00 -3.95
CA TYR A 137 -38.14 2.82 -2.87
C TYR A 137 -37.51 3.18 -1.53
N SER A 138 -37.98 4.25 -0.90
CA SER A 138 -37.63 4.60 0.47
C SER A 138 -38.44 3.76 1.45
N VAL A 139 -37.79 2.75 2.05
CA VAL A 139 -38.37 1.91 3.11
C VAL A 139 -38.31 2.61 4.48
N ASN A 140 -38.90 3.81 4.61
CA ASN A 140 -39.17 4.41 5.92
C ASN A 140 -40.68 4.52 6.09
N ALA A 141 -41.21 3.83 7.10
CA ALA A 141 -42.61 3.41 7.24
C ALA A 141 -43.65 4.51 7.57
N LEU A 142 -43.51 5.75 7.10
CA LEU A 142 -44.44 6.83 7.45
C LEU A 142 -44.92 7.73 6.29
N MET A 143 -44.70 7.37 5.02
CA MET A 143 -45.34 8.08 3.91
C MET A 143 -45.77 7.14 2.78
N PRO A 144 -46.95 7.37 2.16
CA PRO A 144 -47.34 6.68 0.94
C PRO A 144 -46.37 7.01 -0.21
N PRO A 145 -46.28 6.13 -1.24
CA PRO A 145 -45.26 6.23 -2.28
C PRO A 145 -45.54 7.45 -3.18
N LEU A 146 -44.99 8.60 -2.80
CA LEU A 146 -44.82 9.71 -3.72
C LEU A 146 -43.66 9.35 -4.64
N SER A 147 -43.93 9.33 -5.95
CA SER A 147 -42.91 9.25 -6.99
C SER A 147 -41.98 10.45 -6.88
N CYS A 148 -40.95 10.32 -6.06
CA CYS A 148 -39.93 11.34 -5.90
C CYS A 148 -39.08 11.40 -7.16
N ILE A 149 -39.46 12.21 -8.14
CA ILE A 149 -38.55 12.64 -9.22
C ILE A 149 -37.49 13.52 -8.56
N LYS A 150 -36.38 12.92 -8.11
CA LYS A 150 -35.22 13.68 -7.66
C LYS A 150 -34.57 14.31 -8.90
N GLN A 151 -34.93 15.55 -9.20
CA GLN A 151 -34.02 16.44 -9.92
C GLN A 151 -32.83 16.69 -8.99
N SER A 152 -31.83 15.82 -9.03
CA SER A 152 -30.55 16.17 -8.46
C SER A 152 -29.97 17.24 -9.36
N GLU A 153 -29.98 18.49 -8.90
CA GLU A 153 -29.02 19.50 -9.36
C GLU A 153 -27.63 18.92 -9.12
N CYS A 154 -27.11 18.24 -10.13
CA CYS A 154 -25.74 17.79 -10.17
C CYS A 154 -24.87 19.05 -10.32
N HIS A 155 -24.56 19.68 -9.19
CA HIS A 155 -23.29 20.38 -9.06
C HIS A 155 -22.20 19.38 -9.41
N PHE A 156 -21.76 19.42 -10.67
CA PHE A 156 -20.60 18.70 -11.16
C PHE A 156 -19.38 19.26 -10.42
N ARG A 157 -19.20 18.87 -9.15
CA ARG A 157 -17.87 18.79 -8.56
C ARG A 157 -17.11 17.84 -9.46
N SER A 158 -15.94 18.26 -9.91
CA SER A 158 -15.06 17.63 -10.91
C SER A 158 -14.58 16.21 -10.60
N THR A 159 -15.29 15.45 -9.76
CA THR A 159 -14.95 14.09 -9.33
C THR A 159 -16.06 13.06 -9.54
N SER A 160 -17.16 13.38 -10.20
CA SER A 160 -18.22 12.42 -10.52
C SER A 160 -18.39 12.21 -12.03
N VAL A 161 -17.33 11.72 -12.67
CA VAL A 161 -17.50 10.84 -13.84
C VAL A 161 -18.16 9.56 -13.28
N PRO A 162 -19.21 8.99 -13.90
CA PRO A 162 -19.66 7.64 -13.53
C PRO A 162 -18.44 6.72 -13.55
N PRO A 163 -18.27 5.76 -12.62
CA PRO A 163 -17.00 5.07 -12.42
C PRO A 163 -16.74 4.08 -13.58
N PHE A 164 -16.38 4.65 -14.71
CA PHE A 164 -15.65 4.06 -15.82
C PHE A 164 -14.28 4.73 -15.89
N GLN A 165 -13.71 5.05 -14.73
CA GLN A 165 -12.27 5.24 -14.62
C GLN A 165 -11.65 3.86 -14.49
N SER A 166 -10.99 3.46 -15.58
CA SER A 166 -9.86 2.55 -15.57
C SER A 166 -8.84 3.04 -14.53
N LYS A 167 -9.02 2.66 -13.26
CA LYS A 167 -7.90 2.61 -12.33
C LYS A 167 -7.03 1.43 -12.72
N CYS A 168 -6.29 1.61 -13.81
CA CYS A 168 -4.97 1.01 -13.98
C CYS A 168 -4.01 1.68 -12.98
N ASP A 169 -4.32 1.58 -11.68
CA ASP A 169 -3.34 1.85 -10.65
C ASP A 169 -2.68 0.52 -10.32
N LYS A 170 -1.44 0.40 -10.80
CA LYS A 170 -0.45 -0.57 -10.35
C LYS A 170 -0.53 -0.67 -8.82
N ARG A 171 -1.19 -1.72 -8.34
CA ARG A 171 -1.15 -2.15 -6.94
C ARG A 171 -1.14 -3.68 -6.91
N PHE A 172 0.00 -4.20 -7.35
CA PHE A 172 0.54 -5.49 -6.97
C PHE A 172 1.95 -5.29 -6.42
#